data_AF-A0A660PCA1-F1
#
_entry.id   AF-A0A660PCA1-F1
#
_cell.length_a   1.000
_cell.length_b   1.000
_cell.length_c   1.000
_cell.angle_alpha   90.00
_cell.angle_beta   90.00
_cell.angle_gamma   90.00
#
_symmetry.space_group_name_H-M   'P 1'
#
loop_
_entity.id
_entity.type
_entity.pdbx_description
1 polymer ?
#
loop_
_entity_poly.entity_id
_entity_poly.type
_entity_poly.pdbx_seq_one_letter_code
_entity_poly.pdbx_strand_id
1 'polypeptide(L)'
;MNIAYNSEQLTEACNVSGCHNAAPVEDFITYNPLQSALADSLAILKDSLVASGLLTMSDIPVARTLSGDSLVSDSAGALFNYLFVSGDSSHGIHNLTYARDLVNTSLSFLSDRFTLTVTNASTDSGTVTLDPTGGSYIRGTTVEVTATPNSGYAFDFWSGDLTGAENPASILMDSDKTITVNYTVAK
;
A
#
# COMPACT_ATOMS: atom_id res chain seq x y z
N MET A 1 15.17 -12.31 15.26
CA MET A 1 15.84 -13.46 15.90
C MET A 1 16.73 -14.06 14.81
N ASN A 2 18.06 -13.95 14.92
CA ASN A 2 18.97 -14.50 13.93
C ASN A 2 18.92 -16.02 14.02
N ILE A 3 18.27 -16.70 13.08
CA ILE A 3 18.46 -18.14 12.92
C ILE A 3 19.86 -18.31 12.33
N ALA A 4 20.84 -18.54 13.20
CA ALA A 4 22.17 -18.94 12.81
C ALA A 4 22.09 -20.38 12.28
N TYR A 5 21.65 -20.55 11.04
CA TYR A 5 21.99 -21.77 10.32
C TYR A 5 23.51 -21.83 10.23
N ASN A 6 24.10 -22.97 10.56
CA ASN A 6 25.54 -23.10 10.36
C ASN A 6 25.83 -23.02 8.85
N SER A 7 26.88 -22.29 8.50
CA SER A 7 27.24 -21.99 7.10
C SER A 7 27.47 -23.24 6.25
N GLU A 8 27.84 -24.34 6.91
CA GLU A 8 28.14 -25.62 6.29
C GLU A 8 26.87 -26.34 5.81
N GLN A 9 25.80 -26.38 6.63
CA GLN A 9 24.51 -26.99 6.25
C GLN A 9 23.80 -26.23 5.14
N LEU A 10 23.85 -24.89 5.15
CA LEU A 10 23.29 -24.07 4.07
C LEU A 10 24.03 -24.30 2.76
N THR A 11 25.37 -24.35 2.82
CA THR A 11 26.19 -24.63 1.63
C THR A 11 25.88 -26.01 1.06
N GLU A 12 25.84 -27.04 1.91
CA GLU A 12 25.54 -28.41 1.50
C GLU A 12 24.14 -28.55 0.89
N ALA A 13 23.14 -27.87 1.45
CA ALA A 13 21.76 -27.95 0.97
C ALA A 13 21.50 -27.13 -0.30
N CYS A 14 22.14 -25.96 -0.46
CA CYS A 14 21.86 -25.02 -1.55
C CYS A 14 22.84 -25.15 -2.72
N ASN A 15 24.13 -25.37 -2.46
CA ASN A 15 25.19 -25.46 -3.48
C ASN A 15 25.30 -26.88 -4.06
N VAL A 16 24.17 -27.42 -4.51
CA VAL A 16 24.06 -28.75 -5.12
C VAL A 16 24.05 -28.68 -6.64
N SER A 17 24.60 -29.71 -7.30
CA SER A 17 24.63 -29.81 -8.76
C SER A 17 23.23 -29.72 -9.36
N GLY A 18 23.03 -28.80 -10.31
CA GLY A 18 21.73 -28.56 -10.97
C GLY A 18 20.80 -27.57 -10.27
N CYS A 19 21.18 -27.00 -9.12
CA CYS A 19 20.44 -25.92 -8.45
C CYS A 19 21.27 -24.63 -8.41
N HIS A 20 22.21 -24.51 -7.46
CA HIS A 20 23.03 -23.31 -7.27
C HIS A 20 24.53 -23.62 -7.20
N ASN A 21 24.99 -24.55 -8.04
CA ASN A 21 26.36 -25.09 -8.07
C ASN A 21 27.51 -24.09 -8.37
N ALA A 22 27.19 -22.81 -8.59
CA ALA A 22 28.15 -21.73 -8.86
C ALA A 22 27.98 -20.51 -7.96
N ALA A 23 27.02 -20.53 -7.02
CA ALA A 23 26.79 -19.40 -6.12
C ALA A 23 27.82 -19.42 -4.98
N PRO A 24 28.44 -18.28 -4.64
CA PRO A 24 29.33 -18.19 -3.49
C PRO A 24 28.55 -18.43 -2.18
N VAL A 25 29.22 -19.06 -1.22
CA VAL A 25 28.66 -19.46 0.09
C VAL A 25 28.03 -18.29 0.86
N GLU A 26 28.59 -17.09 0.69
CA GLU A 26 28.11 -15.85 1.29
C GLU A 26 26.72 -15.41 0.81
N ASP A 27 26.30 -15.80 -0.40
CA ASP A 27 24.97 -15.49 -0.96
C ASP A 27 23.83 -16.23 -0.23
N PHE A 28 24.14 -17.34 0.44
CA PHE A 28 23.17 -18.13 1.22
C PHE A 28 23.14 -17.76 2.71
N ILE A 29 24.20 -17.10 3.20
CA ILE A 29 24.39 -16.78 4.63
C ILE A 29 24.00 -15.34 4.93
N THR A 30 24.15 -14.44 3.97
CA THR A 30 23.72 -13.06 4.15
C THR A 30 22.20 -13.00 4.18
N TYR A 31 21.67 -12.47 5.29
CA TYR A 31 20.30 -12.03 5.38
C TYR A 31 20.02 -11.14 4.17
N ASN A 32 19.29 -11.69 3.19
CA ASN A 32 19.10 -11.03 1.91
C ASN A 32 18.47 -9.65 2.18
N PRO A 33 18.92 -8.56 1.54
CA PRO A 33 18.30 -7.24 1.72
C PRO A 33 16.77 -7.27 1.56
N LEU A 34 16.24 -8.20 0.76
CA LEU A 34 14.81 -8.41 0.60
C LEU A 34 14.12 -9.06 1.82
N GLN A 35 14.79 -9.98 2.54
CA GLN A 35 14.26 -10.52 3.80
C GLN A 35 14.31 -9.49 4.92
N SER A 36 15.35 -8.64 4.94
CA SER A 36 15.39 -7.49 5.83
C SER A 36 14.25 -6.54 5.56
N ALA A 37 14.01 -6.19 4.30
CA ALA A 37 12.89 -5.35 3.91
C ALA A 37 11.53 -5.97 4.33
N LEU A 38 11.37 -7.30 4.20
CA LEU A 38 10.17 -7.98 4.69
C LEU A 38 10.04 -7.87 6.21
N ALA A 39 11.11 -8.09 6.97
CA ALA A 39 11.10 -8.00 8.42
C ALA A 39 10.80 -6.58 8.92
N ASP A 40 11.36 -5.57 8.26
CA ASP A 40 11.09 -4.16 8.54
C ASP A 40 9.61 -3.83 8.29
N SER A 41 9.05 -4.23 7.15
CA SER A 41 7.63 -4.06 6.85
C SER A 41 6.73 -4.81 7.84
N LEU A 42 7.12 -6.00 8.27
CA LEU A 42 6.37 -6.79 9.25
C LEU A 42 6.36 -6.13 10.63
N ALA A 43 7.46 -5.49 11.04
CA ALA A 43 7.53 -4.69 12.26
C ALA A 43 6.62 -3.47 12.19
N ILE A 44 6.60 -2.76 11.06
CA ILE A 44 5.67 -1.62 10.85
C ILE A 44 4.21 -2.09 10.92
N LEU A 45 3.90 -3.26 10.35
CA LEU A 45 2.55 -3.84 10.41
C LEU A 45 2.16 -4.21 11.85
N LYS A 46 3.09 -4.79 12.62
CA LYS A 46 2.89 -5.06 14.05
C LYS A 46 2.52 -3.78 14.80
N ASP A 47 3.30 -2.72 14.64
CA ASP A 47 3.06 -1.45 15.33
C ASP A 47 1.70 -0.85 14.93
N SER A 48 1.31 -0.96 13.67
CA SER A 48 0.01 -0.50 13.16
C SER A 48 -1.15 -1.29 13.77
N LEU A 49 -1.01 -2.62 13.89
CA LEU A 49 -2.00 -3.49 14.53
C LEU A 49 -2.13 -3.22 16.04
N VAL A 50 -1.01 -2.93 16.72
CA VAL A 50 -1.00 -2.54 18.13
C VAL A 50 -1.68 -1.18 18.32
N ALA A 51 -1.34 -0.18 17.50
CA ALA A 51 -1.96 1.14 17.54
C ALA A 51 -3.48 1.08 17.27
N SER A 52 -3.91 0.15 16.39
CA SER A 52 -5.33 -0.13 16.12
C SER A 52 -6.01 -0.96 17.21
N GLY A 53 -5.28 -1.37 18.25
CA GLY A 53 -5.79 -2.23 19.33
C GLY A 53 -6.24 -3.61 18.86
N LEU A 54 -5.67 -4.12 17.78
CA LEU A 54 -5.96 -5.45 17.21
C LEU A 54 -4.98 -6.51 17.71
N LEU A 55 -3.80 -6.07 18.15
CA LEU A 55 -2.72 -6.91 18.64
C LEU A 55 -2.13 -6.28 19.92
N THR A 56 -1.67 -7.10 20.85
CA THR A 56 -0.87 -6.62 21.99
C THR A 56 0.61 -6.55 21.61
N MET A 57 1.43 -5.83 22.41
CA MET A 57 2.88 -5.79 22.22
C MET A 57 3.55 -7.17 22.27
N SER A 58 2.91 -8.14 22.94
CA SER A 58 3.35 -9.53 23.08
C SER A 58 2.79 -10.46 22.00
N ASP A 59 2.32 -9.93 20.86
CA ASP A 59 1.81 -10.69 19.72
C ASP A 59 0.54 -11.51 20.02
N ILE A 60 -0.20 -11.14 21.07
CA ILE A 60 -1.50 -11.76 21.39
C ILE A 60 -2.61 -10.97 20.68
N PRO A 61 -3.45 -11.61 19.84
CA PRO A 61 -4.63 -10.99 19.24
C PRO A 61 -5.63 -10.49 20.28
N VAL A 62 -6.19 -9.30 20.08
CA VAL A 62 -7.22 -8.74 20.97
C VAL A 62 -8.60 -9.20 20.49
N ALA A 63 -9.28 -10.01 21.30
CA ALA A 63 -10.64 -10.45 20.99
C ALA A 63 -11.61 -9.26 20.99
N ARG A 64 -12.36 -9.08 19.89
CA ARG A 64 -13.46 -8.12 19.82
C ARG A 64 -14.78 -8.84 19.68
N THR A 65 -15.79 -8.40 20.42
CA THR A 65 -17.16 -8.90 20.28
C THR A 65 -17.81 -8.31 19.04
N LEU A 66 -18.56 -9.12 18.29
CA LEU A 66 -19.34 -8.68 17.11
C LEU A 66 -20.42 -7.62 17.42
N SER A 67 -20.64 -7.30 18.70
CA SER A 67 -21.60 -6.29 19.13
C SER A 67 -20.94 -4.91 19.26
N GLY A 68 -21.18 -4.04 18.28
CA GLY A 68 -20.99 -2.59 18.38
C GLY A 68 -19.70 -2.03 17.76
N ASP A 69 -18.57 -2.72 17.92
CA ASP A 69 -17.28 -2.36 17.31
C ASP A 69 -16.93 -3.39 16.23
N SER A 70 -17.61 -3.31 15.08
CA SER A 70 -17.34 -4.26 14.00
C SER A 70 -15.91 -4.09 13.51
N LEU A 71 -15.09 -5.13 13.69
CA LEU A 71 -13.87 -5.28 12.89
C LEU A 71 -14.29 -5.17 11.42
N VAL A 72 -13.80 -4.16 10.72
CA VAL A 72 -13.94 -4.11 9.27
C VAL A 72 -13.14 -5.28 8.68
N SER A 73 -13.65 -5.89 7.61
CA SER A 73 -13.05 -7.09 6.97
C SER A 73 -11.55 -6.93 6.75
N ASP A 74 -11.15 -5.73 6.37
CA ASP A 74 -9.79 -5.38 5.99
C ASP A 74 -8.85 -5.40 7.20
N SER A 75 -9.28 -4.88 8.34
CA SER A 75 -8.52 -4.93 9.60
C SER A 75 -8.39 -6.36 10.14
N ALA A 76 -9.44 -7.16 10.02
CA ALA A 76 -9.37 -8.58 10.38
C ALA A 76 -8.41 -9.35 9.44
N GLY A 77 -8.46 -9.06 8.14
CA GLY A 77 -7.54 -9.60 7.15
C GLY A 77 -6.08 -9.20 7.42
N ALA A 78 -5.82 -7.94 7.78
CA ALA A 78 -4.49 -7.46 8.13
C ALA A 78 -3.91 -8.20 9.36
N LEU A 79 -4.72 -8.40 10.39
CA LEU A 79 -4.33 -9.17 11.57
C LEU A 79 -4.03 -10.64 11.21
N PHE A 80 -4.88 -11.28 10.42
CA PHE A 80 -4.66 -12.65 9.96
C PHE A 80 -3.34 -12.78 9.17
N ASN A 81 -3.12 -11.90 8.20
CA ASN A 81 -1.92 -11.90 7.37
C ASN A 81 -0.65 -11.69 8.21
N TYR A 82 -0.69 -10.79 9.20
CA TYR A 82 0.41 -10.61 10.14
C TYR A 82 0.74 -11.91 10.88
N LEU A 83 -0.26 -12.57 11.48
CA LEU A 83 -0.05 -13.83 12.21
C LEU A 83 0.47 -14.94 11.30
N PHE A 84 -0.02 -15.01 10.08
CA PHE A 84 0.42 -15.97 9.07
C PHE A 84 1.90 -15.77 8.70
N VAL A 85 2.30 -14.54 8.36
CA VAL A 85 3.68 -14.24 7.93
C VAL A 85 4.66 -14.28 9.10
N SER A 86 4.26 -13.78 10.28
CA SER A 86 5.10 -13.83 11.49
C SER A 86 5.30 -15.25 12.04
N GLY A 87 4.32 -16.13 11.83
CA GLY A 87 4.43 -17.56 12.14
C GLY A 87 5.32 -18.36 11.18
N ASP A 88 5.60 -17.83 9.98
CA ASP A 88 6.49 -18.48 9.03
C ASP A 88 7.96 -18.41 9.46
N SER A 89 8.51 -19.55 9.85
CA SER A 89 9.91 -19.67 10.25
C SER A 89 10.90 -19.57 9.07
N SER A 90 10.42 -19.59 7.82
CA SER A 90 11.28 -19.37 6.65
C SER A 90 11.69 -17.92 6.46
N HIS A 91 11.03 -16.99 7.17
CA HIS A 91 11.25 -15.55 7.02
C HIS A 91 11.17 -15.10 5.55
N GLY A 92 10.19 -15.63 4.82
CA GLY A 92 9.95 -15.30 3.42
C GLY A 92 10.83 -16.03 2.40
N ILE A 93 11.82 -16.86 2.79
CA ILE A 93 12.68 -17.57 1.83
C ILE A 93 11.87 -18.45 0.88
N HIS A 94 10.82 -19.10 1.38
CA HIS A 94 10.01 -20.00 0.55
C HIS A 94 9.18 -19.27 -0.50
N ASN A 95 8.72 -18.04 -0.23
CA ASN A 95 7.93 -17.25 -1.17
C ASN A 95 7.92 -15.75 -0.79
N LEU A 96 9.03 -15.09 -1.08
CA LEU A 96 9.27 -13.72 -0.59
C LEU A 96 8.30 -12.70 -1.17
N THR A 97 8.01 -12.80 -2.47
CA THR A 97 7.07 -11.91 -3.15
C THR A 97 5.70 -12.01 -2.50
N TYR A 98 5.20 -13.22 -2.26
CA TYR A 98 3.90 -13.42 -1.62
C TYR A 98 3.85 -12.86 -0.19
N ALA A 99 4.86 -13.16 0.64
CA ALA A 99 4.92 -12.67 2.01
C ALA A 99 4.95 -11.13 2.06
N ARG A 100 5.76 -10.50 1.20
CA ARG A 100 5.87 -9.04 1.10
C ARG A 100 4.55 -8.41 0.64
N ASP A 101 3.92 -8.97 -0.38
CA ASP A 101 2.69 -8.41 -0.93
C ASP A 101 1.53 -8.54 0.07
N LEU A 102 1.47 -9.61 0.86
CA LEU A 102 0.53 -9.73 1.98
C LEU A 102 0.75 -8.66 3.06
N VAL A 103 2.00 -8.43 3.48
CA VAL A 103 2.32 -7.43 4.50
C VAL A 103 2.00 -6.01 3.99
N ASN A 104 2.41 -5.68 2.77
CA ASN A 104 2.14 -4.37 2.17
C ASN A 104 0.64 -4.11 1.98
N THR A 105 -0.11 -5.10 1.52
CA THR A 105 -1.57 -5.00 1.40
C THR A 105 -2.22 -4.79 2.78
N SER A 106 -1.72 -5.48 3.80
CA SER A 106 -2.23 -5.35 5.18
C SER A 106 -1.96 -3.96 5.77
N LEU A 107 -0.80 -3.36 5.48
CA LEU A 107 -0.52 -1.96 5.83
C LEU A 107 -1.51 -1.01 5.15
N SER A 108 -1.84 -1.29 3.89
CA SER A 108 -2.80 -0.50 3.11
C SER A 108 -4.21 -0.52 3.73
N PHE A 109 -4.61 -1.64 4.32
CA PHE A 109 -5.91 -1.83 5.00
C PHE A 109 -6.02 -1.10 6.33
N LEU A 110 -4.89 -0.85 7.01
CA LEU A 110 -4.84 -0.15 8.29
C LEU A 110 -4.53 1.33 8.14
N SER A 111 -4.27 1.80 6.92
CA SER A 111 -3.93 3.20 6.65
C SER A 111 -5.19 4.05 6.51
N ASP A 112 -5.12 5.28 7.01
CA ASP A 112 -6.18 6.28 6.81
C ASP A 112 -6.46 6.46 5.32
N ARG A 113 -7.74 6.67 5.00
CA ARG A 113 -8.20 6.99 3.66
C ARG A 113 -8.82 8.37 3.61
N PHE A 114 -8.61 9.05 2.50
CA PHE A 114 -9.18 10.35 2.22
C PHE A 114 -9.97 10.33 0.93
N THR A 115 -11.07 11.07 0.93
CA THR A 115 -11.97 11.24 -0.21
C THR A 115 -11.52 12.41 -1.08
N LEU A 116 -11.46 12.21 -2.40
CA LEU A 116 -11.34 13.26 -3.40
C LEU A 116 -12.72 13.49 -4.04
N THR A 117 -13.31 14.63 -3.74
CA THR A 117 -14.54 15.10 -4.37
C THR A 117 -14.21 15.96 -5.58
N VAL A 118 -14.79 15.64 -6.73
CA VAL A 118 -14.59 16.39 -7.98
C VAL A 118 -15.91 17.04 -8.40
N THR A 119 -15.88 18.34 -8.62
CA THR A 119 -17.03 19.14 -9.08
C THR A 119 -16.74 19.78 -10.43
N ASN A 120 -17.72 19.76 -11.33
CA ASN A 120 -17.70 20.57 -12.55
C ASN A 120 -18.38 21.91 -12.26
N ALA A 121 -17.72 23.04 -12.54
CA ALA A 121 -18.31 24.37 -12.35
C ALA A 121 -19.54 24.61 -13.25
N SER A 122 -19.54 23.99 -14.44
CA SER A 122 -20.63 24.03 -15.42
C SER A 122 -21.08 22.61 -15.75
N THR A 123 -22.38 22.38 -15.81
CA THR A 123 -22.92 21.10 -16.29
C THR A 123 -22.61 20.92 -17.78
N ASP A 124 -22.29 19.70 -18.18
CA ASP A 124 -22.00 19.32 -19.57
C ASP A 124 -20.78 19.99 -20.24
N SER A 125 -19.91 20.66 -19.49
CA SER A 125 -18.71 21.31 -20.05
C SER A 125 -17.52 20.37 -20.29
N GLY A 126 -17.53 19.19 -19.66
CA GLY A 126 -16.47 18.20 -19.79
C GLY A 126 -16.57 17.09 -18.75
N THR A 127 -15.53 16.27 -18.71
CA THR A 127 -15.36 15.18 -17.74
C THR A 127 -13.99 15.29 -17.07
N VAL A 128 -13.89 14.68 -15.89
CA VAL A 128 -12.63 14.51 -15.17
C VAL A 128 -12.37 13.02 -14.97
N THR A 129 -11.17 12.57 -15.32
CA THR A 129 -10.69 11.23 -15.02
C THR A 129 -9.63 11.28 -13.92
N LEU A 130 -9.59 10.24 -13.10
CA LEU A 130 -8.68 10.09 -11.98
C LEU A 130 -7.82 8.83 -12.17
N ASP A 131 -6.52 8.95 -11.96
CA ASP A 131 -5.59 7.81 -11.89
C ASP A 131 -4.74 7.88 -10.61
N PRO A 132 -4.90 6.94 -9.65
CA PRO A 132 -5.83 5.81 -9.67
C PRO A 132 -7.31 6.21 -9.62
N THR A 133 -8.20 5.34 -10.11
CA THR A 133 -9.66 5.55 -10.04
C THR A 133 -10.20 5.28 -8.63
N GLY A 134 -11.42 5.76 -8.33
CA GLY A 134 -12.19 5.34 -7.14
C GLY A 134 -12.58 6.45 -6.16
N GLY A 135 -11.94 7.61 -6.19
CA GLY A 135 -12.33 8.79 -5.39
C GLY A 135 -12.08 8.67 -3.89
N SER A 136 -11.64 7.52 -3.38
CA SER A 136 -11.14 7.34 -2.01
C SER A 136 -9.77 6.69 -2.07
N TYR A 137 -8.79 7.30 -1.43
CA TYR A 137 -7.38 6.96 -1.59
C TYR A 137 -6.69 6.83 -0.23
N ILE A 138 -5.69 5.98 -0.17
CA ILE A 138 -4.84 5.86 1.03
C ILE A 138 -4.07 7.16 1.21
N ARG A 139 -3.87 7.57 2.45
CA ARG A 139 -2.98 8.69 2.79
C ARG A 139 -1.64 8.58 2.06
N GLY A 140 -1.21 9.66 1.42
CA GLY A 140 0.03 9.73 0.66
C GLY A 140 -0.09 9.27 -0.80
N THR A 141 -1.26 8.80 -1.24
CA THR A 141 -1.50 8.52 -2.67
C THR A 141 -1.45 9.82 -3.46
N THR A 142 -0.62 9.88 -4.50
CA THR A 142 -0.70 10.94 -5.51
C THR A 142 -1.69 10.50 -6.59
N VAL A 143 -2.70 11.33 -6.84
CA VAL A 143 -3.71 11.11 -7.87
C VAL A 143 -3.46 12.06 -9.02
N GLU A 144 -3.33 11.53 -10.24
CA GLU A 144 -3.36 12.33 -11.46
C GLU A 144 -4.82 12.62 -11.83
N VAL A 145 -5.13 13.89 -12.02
CA VAL A 145 -6.45 14.38 -12.43
C VAL A 145 -6.35 14.98 -13.82
N THR A 146 -7.21 14.53 -14.74
CA THR A 146 -7.22 14.99 -16.13
C THR A 146 -8.60 15.51 -16.49
N ALA A 147 -8.68 16.76 -16.95
CA ALA A 147 -9.89 17.36 -17.47
C ALA A 147 -9.97 17.16 -18.99
N THR A 148 -11.08 16.60 -19.47
CA THR A 148 -11.39 16.47 -20.90
C THR A 148 -12.58 17.38 -21.23
N PRO A 149 -12.40 18.49 -21.96
CA PRO A 149 -13.50 19.34 -22.37
C PRO A 149 -14.44 18.65 -23.35
N ASN A 150 -15.73 18.93 -23.24
CA ASN A 150 -16.70 18.57 -24.27
C ASN A 150 -16.58 19.51 -25.48
N SER A 151 -17.20 19.12 -26.61
CA SER A 151 -17.24 19.98 -27.80
C SER A 151 -17.85 21.36 -27.48
N GLY A 152 -17.20 22.42 -27.94
CA GLY A 152 -17.60 23.81 -27.66
C GLY A 152 -17.05 24.38 -26.34
N TYR A 153 -16.24 23.61 -25.61
CA TYR A 153 -15.57 24.05 -24.38
C TYR A 153 -14.06 23.87 -24.44
N ALA A 154 -13.34 24.64 -23.63
CA ALA A 154 -11.92 24.51 -23.36
C ALA A 154 -11.68 24.45 -21.85
N PHE A 155 -10.74 23.61 -21.41
CA PHE A 155 -10.30 23.62 -20.01
C PHE A 155 -9.66 24.99 -19.71
N ASP A 156 -10.02 25.57 -18.58
CA ASP A 156 -9.51 26.86 -18.13
C ASP A 156 -8.54 26.68 -16.96
N PHE A 157 -9.04 26.25 -15.79
CA PHE A 157 -8.22 25.99 -14.60
C PHE A 157 -8.92 25.09 -13.57
N TRP A 158 -8.13 24.46 -12.72
CA TRP A 158 -8.56 23.83 -11.46
C TRP A 158 -8.66 24.86 -10.34
N SER A 159 -9.60 24.66 -9.42
CA SER A 159 -9.77 25.44 -8.20
C SER A 159 -10.17 24.56 -7.01
N GLY A 160 -10.11 25.10 -5.78
CA GLY A 160 -10.30 24.33 -4.55
C GLY A 160 -8.95 23.88 -3.98
N ASP A 161 -8.83 22.61 -3.61
CA ASP A 161 -7.59 22.04 -3.05
C ASP A 161 -6.50 21.76 -4.10
N LEU A 162 -6.83 21.88 -5.39
CA LEU A 162 -5.89 21.91 -6.51
C LEU A 162 -6.17 23.16 -7.32
N THR A 163 -5.13 23.94 -7.63
CA THR A 163 -5.26 25.23 -8.32
C THR A 163 -4.33 25.34 -9.51
N GLY A 164 -4.77 26.02 -10.56
CA GLY A 164 -3.93 26.37 -11.72
C GLY A 164 -4.39 25.71 -13.02
N ALA A 165 -3.64 25.93 -14.10
CA ALA A 165 -4.01 25.53 -15.46
C ALA A 165 -3.22 24.31 -15.96
N GLU A 166 -2.53 23.58 -15.08
CA GLU A 166 -1.86 22.33 -15.47
C GLU A 166 -2.91 21.24 -15.73
N ASN A 167 -2.78 20.52 -16.85
CA ASN A 167 -3.69 19.43 -17.19
C ASN A 167 -2.97 18.43 -18.13
N PRO A 168 -2.71 17.18 -17.70
CA PRO A 168 -3.03 16.60 -16.39
C PRO A 168 -2.35 17.31 -15.21
N ALA A 169 -2.92 17.21 -14.01
CA ALA A 169 -2.34 17.75 -12.78
C ALA A 169 -2.29 16.67 -11.68
N SER A 170 -1.40 16.82 -10.70
CA SER A 170 -1.24 15.86 -9.60
C SER A 170 -1.70 16.44 -8.27
N ILE A 171 -2.38 15.62 -7.45
CA ILE A 171 -2.80 15.98 -6.09
C ILE A 171 -2.40 14.89 -5.08
N LEU A 172 -1.74 15.29 -3.99
CA LEU A 172 -1.38 14.39 -2.89
C LEU A 172 -2.55 14.24 -1.91
N MET A 173 -2.97 13.01 -1.63
CA MET A 173 -4.07 12.73 -0.70
C MET A 173 -3.57 12.64 0.74
N ASP A 174 -3.50 13.77 1.44
CA ASP A 174 -3.09 13.89 2.86
C ASP A 174 -4.22 14.38 3.78
N SER A 175 -5.38 14.69 3.21
CA SER A 175 -6.65 15.05 3.85
C SER A 175 -7.78 14.72 2.88
N ASP A 176 -9.04 14.78 3.31
CA ASP A 176 -10.14 14.91 2.37
C ASP A 176 -9.93 16.16 1.50
N LYS A 177 -10.21 16.04 0.20
CA LYS A 177 -10.01 17.12 -0.77
C LYS A 177 -11.21 17.31 -1.67
N THR A 178 -11.44 18.56 -2.07
CA THR A 178 -12.44 18.95 -3.05
C THR A 178 -11.78 19.80 -4.13
N ILE A 179 -11.91 19.37 -5.38
CA ILE A 179 -11.43 20.12 -6.55
C ILE A 179 -12.60 20.47 -7.47
N THR A 180 -12.54 21.66 -8.05
CA THR A 180 -13.49 22.12 -9.07
C THR A 180 -12.74 22.35 -10.37
N VAL A 181 -13.23 21.76 -11.46
CA VAL A 181 -12.76 22.05 -12.82
C VAL A 181 -13.59 23.17 -13.44
N ASN A 182 -12.91 24.13 -14.04
CA ASN A 182 -13.51 25.25 -14.76
C ASN A 182 -13.22 25.12 -16.26
N TYR A 183 -14.25 25.40 -17.05
CA TYR A 183 -14.17 25.41 -18.51
C TYR A 183 -14.68 26.74 -19.03
N THR A 184 -14.15 27.17 -20.17
CA THR A 184 -14.63 28.31 -20.94
C THR A 184 -15.29 27.83 -22.22
N VAL A 185 -16.17 28.64 -22.80
CA VAL A 185 -16.73 28.37 -24.14
C VAL A 185 -15.63 28.60 -25.17
N ALA A 186 -15.37 27.58 -26.01
CA ALA A 186 -14.43 27.68 -27.11
C ALA A 186 -14.99 28.65 -28.17
N LYS A 187 -14.16 29.62 -28.59
CA LYS A 187 -14.51 30.58 -29.65
C LYS A 187 -14.34 29.99 -31.04
#